data_AF-A0A960DXN1-F1
#
_entry.id   AF-A0A960DXN1-F1
#
_cell.length_a   1.000
_cell.length_b   1.000
_cell.length_c   1.000
_cell.angle_alpha   90.00
_cell.angle_beta   90.00
_cell.angle_gamma   90.00
#
_symmetry.space_group_name_H-M   'P 1'
#
loop_
_entity.id
_entity.type
_entity.pdbx_description
1 polymer ?
#
loop_
_entity_poly.entity_id
_entity_poly.type
_entity_poly.pdbx_seq_one_letter_code
_entity_poly.pdbx_strand_id
1 'polypeptide(L)'
;LAVALGAGAVVSWALGFARLAGGGSFERVYLGTDTRVGAILCGALAGALSVHPPVAGRLAGAARSVALPALAGVVVLGVALPGDTGWSAPRWLLLPLLEVLVAVVLLAATAERIAPTTRALSVPPLVWLGGISYGLYLWHIPVILVAERALRDHGRALVVLIATVVSLALAQLSAVALERPIRRRGLAAAPRGALAVGAVVAVVGSFVVVRHATGPARALERERPAAASRTSLAPLDPAASGPALRGEATLPLDPPADRPPRVLLVGDSLAYDLSPGFEAVGAQRGMTTSEASFVGCGDGGADRDDEHFNDAAFVARCQAWLDDLPTVLERTQPDVVVLLRAAARRTIPGSEVVHDRCEPEWLRWYRGEMAAEVRTLGAEGSAVAVATRPYNRFGFVVDEANDREVDCMNAVLRDVAEADPQAVLLPINEWVCPTKDSCRAEQDGVVLREDGLHFRHEGAEIASRWIFDELYGT
;
A
#
# COMPACT_ATOMS: atom_id res chain seq x y z
N LEU A 1 22.27 -14.70 33.60
CA LEU A 1 21.37 -13.62 33.12
C LEU A 1 21.94 -12.87 31.93
N ALA A 2 23.06 -12.13 32.06
CA ALA A 2 23.65 -11.34 30.96
C ALA A 2 23.89 -12.15 29.67
N VAL A 3 24.46 -13.36 29.77
CA VAL A 3 24.66 -14.26 28.62
C VAL A 3 23.34 -14.60 27.90
N ALA A 4 22.27 -14.86 28.66
CA ALA A 4 20.95 -15.18 28.08
C ALA A 4 20.32 -13.96 27.39
N LEU A 5 20.46 -12.75 27.97
CA LEU A 5 19.98 -11.51 27.36
C LEU A 5 20.72 -11.21 26.05
N GLY A 6 22.06 -11.35 26.04
CA GLY A 6 22.87 -11.16 24.84
C GLY A 6 22.56 -12.19 23.76
N ALA A 7 22.47 -13.47 24.11
CA ALA A 7 22.10 -14.52 23.16
C ALA A 7 20.70 -14.29 22.57
N GLY A 8 19.72 -13.90 23.40
CA GLY A 8 18.36 -13.60 22.94
C GLY A 8 18.31 -12.41 21.98
N ALA A 9 19.10 -11.36 22.23
CA ALA A 9 19.19 -10.22 21.32
C ALA A 9 19.76 -10.63 19.95
N VAL A 10 20.86 -11.40 19.95
CA VAL A 10 21.48 -11.91 18.72
C VAL A 10 20.52 -12.81 17.94
N VAL A 11 19.79 -13.70 18.61
CA VAL A 11 18.78 -14.56 17.96
C VAL A 11 17.66 -13.71 17.34
N SER A 12 17.15 -12.70 18.06
CA SER A 12 16.13 -11.79 17.53
C SER A 12 16.58 -11.10 16.24
N TRP A 13 17.81 -10.59 16.21
CA TRP A 13 18.36 -9.92 15.04
C TRP A 13 18.61 -10.88 13.88
N ALA A 14 19.16 -12.05 14.15
CA ALA A 14 19.41 -13.09 13.16
C ALA A 14 18.12 -13.59 12.52
N LEU A 15 17.03 -13.74 13.31
CA LEU A 15 15.71 -14.09 12.80
C LEU A 15 15.16 -13.02 11.86
N GLY A 16 15.32 -11.73 12.18
CA GLY A 16 14.89 -10.65 11.31
C GLY A 16 15.65 -10.63 9.99
N PHE A 17 16.98 -10.79 10.07
CA PHE A 17 17.84 -10.88 8.88
C PHE A 17 17.48 -12.06 7.99
N ALA A 18 17.37 -13.26 8.57
CA ALA A 18 17.08 -14.49 7.83
C ALA A 18 15.72 -14.42 7.12
N ARG A 19 14.71 -13.80 7.75
CA ARG A 19 13.39 -13.63 7.13
C ARG A 19 13.43 -12.67 5.95
N LEU A 20 14.09 -11.52 6.08
CA LEU A 20 14.23 -10.59 4.95
C LEU A 20 15.08 -11.18 3.82
N ALA A 21 16.16 -11.90 4.16
CA ALA A 21 17.00 -12.57 3.16
C ALA A 21 16.26 -13.71 2.44
N GLY A 22 15.27 -14.31 3.09
CA GLY A 22 14.40 -15.34 2.51
C GLY A 22 13.16 -14.82 1.78
N GLY A 23 13.06 -13.50 1.52
CA GLY A 23 11.91 -12.89 0.84
C GLY A 23 10.66 -12.71 1.70
N GLY A 24 10.79 -12.72 3.03
CA GLY A 24 9.69 -12.44 3.94
C GLY A 24 9.36 -10.94 4.01
N SER A 25 8.07 -10.61 4.20
CA SER A 25 7.62 -9.21 4.19
C SER A 25 8.17 -8.38 5.35
N PHE A 26 8.41 -7.10 5.08
CA PHE A 26 8.92 -6.14 6.06
C PHE A 26 7.97 -5.98 7.25
N GLU A 27 6.65 -5.89 7.02
CA GLU A 27 5.66 -5.67 8.09
C GLU A 27 5.70 -6.77 9.12
N ARG A 28 5.86 -8.03 8.67
CA ARG A 28 6.05 -9.15 9.59
C ARG A 28 7.28 -8.88 10.45
N VAL A 29 8.43 -8.61 9.82
CA VAL A 29 9.70 -8.48 10.54
C VAL A 29 9.70 -7.25 11.47
N TYR A 30 9.03 -6.17 11.09
CA TYR A 30 8.89 -4.95 11.87
C TYR A 30 7.89 -5.08 13.03
N LEU A 31 6.76 -5.75 12.85
CA LEU A 31 5.73 -5.92 13.88
C LEU A 31 5.95 -7.16 14.76
N GLY A 32 6.85 -8.06 14.35
CA GLY A 32 7.16 -9.29 15.05
C GLY A 32 7.91 -9.06 16.36
N THR A 33 7.35 -9.55 17.47
CA THR A 33 8.04 -9.51 18.77
C THR A 33 9.35 -10.29 18.74
N ASP A 34 9.37 -11.46 18.13
CA ASP A 34 10.56 -12.32 18.03
C ASP A 34 11.71 -11.69 17.22
N THR A 35 11.42 -10.73 16.35
CA THR A 35 12.42 -10.01 15.53
C THR A 35 12.80 -8.65 16.11
N ARG A 36 11.94 -8.03 16.94
CA ARG A 36 12.18 -6.71 17.55
C ARG A 36 12.52 -6.71 19.04
N VAL A 37 12.38 -7.84 19.73
CA VAL A 37 12.70 -7.93 21.17
C VAL A 37 14.18 -7.66 21.47
N GLY A 38 15.06 -7.78 20.46
CA GLY A 38 16.49 -7.49 20.55
C GLY A 38 16.81 -6.13 21.20
N ALA A 39 16.09 -5.06 20.85
CA ALA A 39 16.31 -3.73 21.42
C ALA A 39 16.11 -3.71 22.95
N ILE A 40 15.04 -4.36 23.41
CA ILE A 40 14.70 -4.46 24.84
C ILE A 40 15.75 -5.30 25.56
N LEU A 41 16.15 -6.43 24.96
CA LEU A 41 17.16 -7.31 25.53
C LEU A 41 18.54 -6.65 25.60
N CYS A 42 18.91 -5.82 24.63
CA CYS A 42 20.13 -5.01 24.66
C CYS A 42 20.12 -3.97 25.79
N GLY A 43 19.01 -3.26 25.98
CA GLY A 43 18.84 -2.35 27.12
C GLY A 43 18.92 -3.08 28.46
N ALA A 44 18.24 -4.23 28.58
CA ALA A 44 18.28 -5.07 29.78
C ALA A 44 19.69 -5.62 30.05
N LEU A 45 20.42 -6.01 29.01
CA LEU A 45 21.81 -6.45 29.10
C LEU A 45 22.69 -5.33 29.62
N ALA A 46 22.60 -4.12 29.03
CA ALA A 46 23.35 -2.95 29.48
C ALA A 46 23.07 -2.67 30.97
N GLY A 47 21.79 -2.66 31.37
CA GLY A 47 21.41 -2.49 32.77
C GLY A 47 21.97 -3.57 33.70
N ALA A 48 21.89 -4.84 33.32
CA ALA A 48 22.44 -5.95 34.11
C ALA A 48 23.96 -5.86 34.28
N LEU A 49 24.67 -5.42 33.24
CA LEU A 49 26.12 -5.23 33.26
C LEU A 49 26.54 -4.03 34.14
N SER A 50 25.69 -3.01 34.26
CA SER A 50 25.93 -1.83 35.10
C SER A 50 25.79 -2.08 36.60
N VAL A 51 25.23 -3.20 37.04
CA VAL A 51 24.98 -3.49 38.47
C VAL A 51 26.16 -4.23 39.14
N HIS A 52 27.03 -4.90 38.38
CA HIS A 52 28.17 -5.65 38.94
C HIS A 52 29.43 -4.77 39.01
N PRO A 53 29.90 -4.34 40.21
CA PRO A 53 30.92 -3.28 40.34
C PRO A 53 32.22 -3.45 39.52
N PRO A 54 32.89 -4.63 39.52
CA PRO A 54 34.15 -4.79 38.77
C PRO A 54 33.95 -4.79 37.24
N VAL A 55 32.75 -5.18 36.78
CA VAL A 55 32.39 -5.22 35.36
C VAL A 55 31.88 -3.85 34.92
N ALA A 56 31.03 -3.22 35.73
CA ALA A 56 30.43 -1.92 35.49
C ALA A 56 31.49 -0.82 35.31
N GLY A 57 32.49 -0.75 36.19
CA GLY A 57 33.54 0.27 36.08
C GLY A 57 34.39 0.14 34.81
N ARG A 58 34.74 -1.10 34.43
CA ARG A 58 35.52 -1.38 33.20
C ARG A 58 34.71 -1.05 31.94
N LEU A 59 33.46 -1.53 31.88
CA LEU A 59 32.59 -1.30 30.73
C LEU A 59 32.20 0.16 30.58
N ALA A 60 31.88 0.86 31.68
CA ALA A 60 31.55 2.28 31.62
C ALA A 60 32.77 3.13 31.21
N GLY A 61 33.98 2.75 31.67
CA GLY A 61 35.23 3.38 31.22
C GLY A 61 35.50 3.18 29.73
N ALA A 62 35.30 1.97 29.21
CA ALA A 62 35.44 1.66 27.79
C ALA A 62 34.34 2.34 26.95
N ALA A 63 33.09 2.28 27.39
CA ALA A 63 31.97 2.93 26.71
C ALA A 63 32.18 4.45 26.63
N ARG A 64 32.74 5.06 27.68
CA ARG A 64 33.05 6.49 27.70
C ARG A 64 34.02 6.91 26.59
N SER A 65 35.05 6.10 26.27
CA SER A 65 36.02 6.48 25.23
C SER A 65 35.41 6.50 23.83
N VAL A 66 34.34 5.73 23.62
CA VAL A 66 33.62 5.63 22.34
C VAL A 66 32.23 6.29 22.36
N ALA A 67 31.84 6.95 23.44
CA ALA A 67 30.48 7.48 23.59
C ALA A 67 30.15 8.57 22.57
N LEU A 68 31.09 9.48 22.29
CA LEU A 68 30.92 10.54 21.30
C LEU A 68 30.73 9.99 19.88
N PRO A 69 31.62 9.12 19.34
CA PRO A 69 31.39 8.52 18.04
C PRO A 69 30.14 7.62 18.02
N ALA A 70 29.79 6.97 19.13
CA ALA A 70 28.54 6.22 19.21
C ALA A 70 27.30 7.12 19.10
N LEU A 71 27.28 8.25 19.81
CA LEU A 71 26.20 9.25 19.70
C LEU A 71 26.12 9.85 18.30
N ALA A 72 27.26 10.15 17.67
CA ALA A 72 27.31 10.61 16.29
C ALA A 72 26.74 9.55 15.33
N GLY A 73 27.10 8.27 15.53
CA GLY A 73 26.56 7.15 14.76
C GLY A 73 25.04 7.00 14.91
N VAL A 74 24.50 7.19 16.13
CA VAL A 74 23.04 7.21 16.37
C VAL A 74 22.37 8.33 15.56
N VAL A 75 22.93 9.54 15.57
CA VAL A 75 22.38 10.67 14.82
C VAL A 75 22.47 10.42 13.31
N VAL A 76 23.62 9.95 12.81
CA VAL A 76 23.83 9.66 11.39
C VAL A 76 22.87 8.58 10.91
N LEU A 77 22.75 7.46 11.63
CA LEU A 77 21.82 6.39 11.27
C LEU A 77 20.36 6.87 11.36
N GLY A 78 20.01 7.68 12.37
CA GLY A 78 18.66 8.24 12.49
C GLY A 78 18.27 9.18 11.34
N VAL A 79 19.22 9.90 10.76
CA VAL A 79 18.99 10.79 9.61
C VAL A 79 19.08 10.03 8.27
N ALA A 80 19.97 9.04 8.18
CA ALA A 80 20.24 8.29 6.94
C ALA A 80 19.28 7.11 6.70
N LEU A 81 18.37 6.82 7.63
CA LEU A 81 17.33 5.78 7.51
C LEU A 81 15.92 6.39 7.30
N PRO A 82 15.65 7.20 6.26
CA PRO A 82 14.26 7.51 5.92
C PRO A 82 13.56 6.25 5.38
N GLY A 83 12.27 6.12 5.72
CA GLY A 83 11.43 4.94 5.47
C GLY A 83 10.86 4.82 4.05
N ASP A 84 11.27 5.70 3.15
CA ASP A 84 10.94 5.72 1.71
C ASP A 84 11.89 4.87 0.87
N THR A 85 13.03 4.46 1.45
CA THR A 85 14.00 3.56 0.82
C THR A 85 13.84 2.16 1.39
N GLY A 86 13.45 1.22 0.55
CA GLY A 86 13.02 -0.11 0.98
C GLY A 86 13.95 -0.85 1.96
N TRP A 87 13.37 -1.69 2.82
CA TRP A 87 14.03 -2.45 3.88
C TRP A 87 14.57 -3.79 3.37
N SER A 88 15.82 -3.78 2.90
CA SER A 88 16.55 -4.99 2.54
C SER A 88 17.20 -5.69 3.76
N ALA A 89 17.54 -6.97 3.63
CA ALA A 89 18.25 -7.72 4.68
C ALA A 89 19.56 -7.06 5.14
N PRO A 90 20.41 -6.47 4.26
CA PRO A 90 21.56 -5.69 4.70
C PRO A 90 21.19 -4.43 5.49
N ARG A 91 20.13 -3.72 5.09
CA ARG A 91 19.64 -2.51 5.79
C ARG A 91 19.06 -2.84 7.16
N TRP A 92 18.47 -4.04 7.34
CA TRP A 92 18.02 -4.51 8.64
C TRP A 92 19.14 -4.58 9.69
N LEU A 93 20.38 -4.90 9.29
CA LEU A 93 21.52 -4.96 10.22
C LEU A 93 21.91 -3.59 10.81
N LEU A 94 21.41 -2.49 10.23
CA LEU A 94 21.59 -1.14 10.77
C LEU A 94 20.78 -0.90 12.05
N LEU A 95 19.67 -1.63 12.25
CA LEU A 95 18.87 -1.53 13.47
C LEU A 95 19.57 -2.14 14.70
N PRO A 96 20.10 -3.39 14.65
CA PRO A 96 20.97 -3.92 15.70
C PRO A 96 22.15 -3.01 16.02
N LEU A 97 22.79 -2.43 14.99
CA LEU A 97 23.88 -1.48 15.18
C LEU A 97 23.41 -0.26 15.98
N LEU A 98 22.30 0.37 15.57
CA LEU A 98 21.69 1.49 16.29
C LEU A 98 21.40 1.13 17.75
N GLU A 99 20.80 -0.03 18.00
CA GLU A 99 20.46 -0.54 19.34
C GLU A 99 21.72 -0.69 20.22
N VAL A 100 22.81 -1.22 19.67
CA VAL A 100 24.09 -1.35 20.37
C VAL A 100 24.74 0.01 20.63
N LEU A 101 24.72 0.93 19.66
CA LEU A 101 25.27 2.29 19.83
C LEU A 101 24.53 3.05 20.94
N VAL A 102 23.20 2.93 21.00
CA VAL A 102 22.39 3.49 22.10
C VAL A 102 22.79 2.84 23.43
N ALA A 103 22.94 1.52 23.49
CA ALA A 103 23.39 0.84 24.71
C ALA A 103 24.77 1.33 25.18
N VAL A 104 25.71 1.57 24.27
CA VAL A 104 27.03 2.15 24.57
C VAL A 104 26.90 3.57 25.16
N VAL A 105 26.05 4.43 24.58
CA VAL A 105 25.79 5.78 25.11
C VAL A 105 25.20 5.71 26.53
N LEU A 106 24.29 4.77 26.78
CA LEU A 106 23.70 4.56 28.11
C LEU A 106 24.74 4.06 29.14
N LEU A 107 25.58 3.09 28.76
CA LEU A 107 26.67 2.59 29.62
C LEU A 107 27.71 3.67 29.94
N ALA A 108 28.01 4.56 28.99
CA ALA A 108 28.91 5.68 29.24
C ALA A 108 28.36 6.67 30.29
N ALA A 109 27.04 6.77 30.40
CA ALA A 109 26.38 7.61 31.42
C ALA A 109 26.51 7.05 32.84
N THR A 110 26.84 5.76 33.01
CA THR A 110 27.08 5.15 34.32
C THR A 110 28.54 5.25 34.79
N ALA A 111 29.42 5.92 34.03
CA ALA A 111 30.84 6.05 34.36
C ALA A 111 31.06 7.02 35.55
N GLU A 112 32.05 6.70 36.41
CA GLU A 112 32.37 7.50 37.61
C GLU A 112 32.64 8.98 37.35
N ARG A 113 33.26 9.29 36.20
CA ARG A 113 33.36 10.68 35.73
C ARG A 113 32.49 10.89 34.50
N ILE A 114 31.71 11.96 34.58
CA ILE A 114 30.70 12.37 33.60
C ILE A 114 31.32 12.43 32.21
N ALA A 115 30.76 11.67 31.27
CA ALA A 115 31.16 11.70 29.86
C ALA A 115 30.64 13.00 29.18
N PRO A 116 31.34 13.52 28.16
CA PRO A 116 30.87 14.68 27.39
C PRO A 116 29.47 14.48 26.79
N THR A 117 29.18 13.25 26.34
CA THR A 117 27.85 12.85 25.85
C THR A 117 26.77 12.99 26.91
N THR A 118 27.05 12.57 28.15
CA THR A 118 26.12 12.73 29.27
C THR A 118 25.81 14.21 29.51
N ARG A 119 26.81 15.10 29.45
CA ARG A 119 26.57 16.55 29.58
C ARG A 119 25.69 17.08 28.45
N ALA A 120 25.98 16.72 27.20
CA ALA A 120 25.21 17.16 26.04
C ALA A 120 23.74 16.70 26.12
N LEU A 121 23.49 15.47 26.56
CA LEU A 121 22.15 14.90 26.70
C LEU A 121 21.41 15.36 27.97
N SER A 122 22.10 15.98 28.92
CA SER A 122 21.50 16.46 30.19
C SER A 122 20.95 17.88 30.11
N VAL A 123 20.90 18.51 28.92
CA VAL A 123 20.30 19.84 28.78
C VAL A 123 18.79 19.80 29.07
N PRO A 124 18.21 20.82 29.72
CA PRO A 124 16.83 20.77 30.20
C PRO A 124 15.77 20.39 29.15
N PRO A 125 15.82 20.88 27.89
CA PRO A 125 14.84 20.50 26.88
C PRO A 125 14.88 19.01 26.51
N LEU A 126 16.08 18.42 26.41
CA LEU A 126 16.22 16.99 26.08
C LEU A 126 15.78 16.11 27.25
N VAL A 127 16.09 16.51 28.48
CA VAL A 127 15.62 15.80 29.69
C VAL A 127 14.08 15.89 29.79
N TRP A 128 13.50 17.05 29.50
CA TRP A 128 12.05 17.23 29.45
C TRP A 128 11.40 16.33 28.39
N LEU A 129 11.95 16.33 27.16
CA LEU A 129 11.46 15.49 26.06
C LEU A 129 11.56 14.00 26.40
N GLY A 130 12.69 13.57 26.95
CA GLY A 130 12.85 12.20 27.46
C GLY A 130 11.81 11.84 28.51
N GLY A 131 11.45 12.79 29.39
CA GLY A 131 10.44 12.62 30.42
C GLY A 131 8.99 12.48 29.93
N ILE A 132 8.70 12.82 28.67
CA ILE A 132 7.38 12.67 28.02
C ILE A 132 7.40 11.72 26.81
N SER A 133 8.54 11.10 26.53
CA SER A 133 8.80 10.32 25.31
C SER A 133 7.80 9.18 25.09
N TYR A 134 7.37 8.50 26.16
CA TYR A 134 6.35 7.45 26.08
C TYR A 134 4.99 8.00 25.63
N GLY A 135 4.50 9.07 26.27
CA GLY A 135 3.27 9.74 25.85
C GLY A 135 3.37 10.29 24.42
N LEU A 136 4.53 10.84 24.05
CA LEU A 136 4.75 11.33 22.69
C LEU A 136 4.67 10.21 21.66
N TYR A 137 5.30 9.06 21.93
CA TYR A 137 5.19 7.86 21.10
C TYR A 137 3.73 7.39 20.94
N LEU A 138 2.90 7.52 21.98
CA LEU A 138 1.49 7.13 21.89
C LEU A 138 0.63 8.11 21.08
N TRP A 139 0.80 9.42 21.32
CA TRP A 139 -0.11 10.43 20.79
C TRP A 139 0.24 10.93 19.39
N HIS A 140 1.51 10.82 18.96
CA HIS A 140 1.91 11.43 17.68
C HIS A 140 1.21 10.81 16.48
N ILE A 141 1.07 9.47 16.39
CA ILE A 141 0.42 8.83 15.23
C ILE A 141 -1.06 9.25 15.09
N PRO A 142 -1.92 9.10 16.11
CA PRO A 142 -3.32 9.53 15.98
C PRO A 142 -3.47 11.02 15.65
N VAL A 143 -2.63 11.87 16.25
CA VAL A 143 -2.67 13.32 16.00
C VAL A 143 -2.27 13.64 14.58
N ILE A 144 -1.22 13.01 14.04
CA ILE A 144 -0.80 13.18 12.65
C ILE A 144 -1.93 12.80 11.71
N LEU A 145 -2.54 11.61 11.90
CA LEU A 145 -3.65 11.15 11.06
C LEU A 145 -4.86 12.09 11.08
N VAL A 146 -5.23 12.59 12.28
CA VAL A 146 -6.32 13.55 12.41
C VAL A 146 -5.96 14.91 11.81
N ALA A 147 -4.73 15.39 12.00
CA ALA A 147 -4.28 16.66 11.46
C ALA A 147 -4.24 16.63 9.92
N GLU A 148 -3.71 15.55 9.33
CA GLU A 148 -3.71 15.33 7.88
C GLU A 148 -5.12 15.32 7.31
N ARG A 149 -6.09 14.70 8.01
CA ARG A 149 -7.49 14.66 7.59
C ARG A 149 -8.25 15.97 7.82
N ALA A 150 -7.95 16.72 8.87
CA ALA A 150 -8.65 17.94 9.23
C ALA A 150 -8.13 19.18 8.49
N LEU A 151 -6.85 19.16 8.11
CA LEU A 151 -6.15 20.29 7.51
C LEU A 151 -5.71 20.01 6.06
N ARG A 152 -6.46 19.14 5.35
CA ARG A 152 -6.14 18.65 4.00
C ARG A 152 -5.84 19.78 3.02
N ASP A 153 -6.62 20.86 3.13
CA ASP A 153 -6.55 22.01 2.22
C ASP A 153 -5.46 23.04 2.60
N HIS A 154 -4.60 22.70 3.58
CA HIS A 154 -3.56 23.60 4.09
C HIS A 154 -2.16 23.08 3.74
N GLY A 155 -1.18 23.99 3.70
CA GLY A 155 0.21 23.64 3.40
C GLY A 155 0.83 22.67 4.40
N ARG A 156 1.61 21.69 3.91
CA ARG A 156 2.26 20.62 4.69
C ARG A 156 3.02 21.12 5.91
N ALA A 157 3.71 22.26 5.81
CA ALA A 157 4.45 22.84 6.93
C ALA A 157 3.54 23.19 8.12
N LEU A 158 2.32 23.66 7.84
CA LEU A 158 1.34 23.99 8.87
C LEU A 158 0.78 22.72 9.52
N VAL A 159 0.48 21.69 8.73
CA VAL A 159 0.02 20.38 9.22
C VAL A 159 1.05 19.77 10.18
N VAL A 160 2.33 19.74 9.75
CA VAL A 160 3.43 19.23 10.57
C VAL A 160 3.59 20.02 11.87
N LEU A 161 3.51 21.35 11.80
CA LEU A 161 3.62 22.22 12.97
C LEU A 161 2.49 21.93 13.97
N ILE A 162 1.24 21.90 13.51
CA ILE A 162 0.07 21.66 14.36
C ILE A 162 0.14 20.26 14.96
N ALA A 163 0.40 19.24 14.15
CA ALA A 163 0.52 17.86 14.62
C ALA A 163 1.61 17.73 15.70
N THR A 164 2.77 18.36 15.50
CA THR A 164 3.87 18.36 16.48
C THR A 164 3.47 19.03 17.79
N VAL A 165 2.90 20.24 17.73
CA VAL A 165 2.50 21.00 18.92
C VAL A 165 1.41 20.26 19.71
N VAL A 166 0.38 19.74 19.02
CA VAL A 166 -0.71 19.01 19.66
C VAL A 166 -0.20 17.71 20.28
N SER A 167 0.70 16.99 19.60
CA SER A 167 1.31 15.75 20.12
C SER A 167 2.12 16.01 21.39
N LEU A 168 2.94 17.06 21.41
CA LEU A 168 3.72 17.46 22.59
C LEU A 168 2.81 17.88 23.75
N ALA A 169 1.73 18.63 23.47
CA ALA A 169 0.77 19.05 24.48
C ALA A 169 0.04 17.85 25.11
N LEU A 170 -0.45 16.92 24.29
CA LEU A 170 -1.11 15.69 24.76
C LEU A 170 -0.14 14.78 25.52
N ALA A 171 1.09 14.63 25.04
CA ALA A 171 2.14 13.89 25.73
C ALA A 171 2.44 14.49 27.11
N GLN A 172 2.58 15.81 27.20
CA GLN A 172 2.81 16.51 28.46
C GLN A 172 1.62 16.38 29.43
N LEU A 173 0.39 16.45 28.93
CA LEU A 173 -0.82 16.26 29.72
C LEU A 173 -0.92 14.81 30.23
N SER A 174 -0.70 13.83 29.36
CA SER A 174 -0.63 12.39 29.69
C SER A 174 0.42 12.13 30.77
N ALA A 175 1.61 12.70 30.61
CA ALA A 175 2.71 12.53 31.54
C ALA A 175 2.35 13.00 32.97
N VAL A 176 1.64 14.13 33.10
CA VAL A 176 1.30 14.71 34.41
C VAL A 176 0.03 14.11 35.00
N ALA A 177 -1.00 13.90 34.19
CA ALA A 177 -2.31 13.47 34.65
C ALA A 177 -2.44 11.95 34.85
N LEU A 178 -1.69 11.16 34.09
CA LEU A 178 -1.81 9.69 34.08
C LEU A 178 -0.50 9.01 34.45
N GLU A 179 0.57 9.26 33.68
CA GLU A 179 1.78 8.44 33.76
C GLU A 179 2.55 8.64 35.07
N ARG A 180 2.76 9.88 35.53
CA ARG A 180 3.46 10.18 36.79
C ARG A 180 2.70 9.66 38.02
N PRO A 181 1.37 9.87 38.16
CA PRO A 181 0.59 9.29 39.26
C PRO A 181 0.68 7.76 39.29
N ILE A 182 0.49 7.10 38.15
CA ILE A 182 0.54 5.63 38.05
C ILE A 182 1.93 5.11 38.42
N ARG A 183 2.99 5.71 37.89
CA ARG A 183 4.36 5.28 38.16
C ARG A 183 4.76 5.41 39.63
N ARG A 184 4.25 6.42 40.34
CA ARG A 184 4.62 6.69 41.74
C ARG A 184 3.73 5.97 42.75
N ARG A 185 2.46 5.75 42.43
CA ARG A 185 1.42 5.31 43.38
C ARG A 185 0.66 4.06 42.92
N GLY A 186 1.06 3.45 41.81
CA GLY A 186 0.39 2.31 41.19
C GLY A 186 -0.91 2.66 40.48
N LEU A 187 -1.53 1.67 39.86
CA LEU A 187 -2.76 1.82 39.06
C LEU A 187 -3.94 2.41 39.86
N ALA A 188 -3.95 2.23 41.19
CA ALA A 188 -4.98 2.78 42.08
C ALA A 188 -5.02 4.31 42.12
N ALA A 189 -3.94 4.99 41.70
CA ALA A 189 -3.87 6.44 41.62
C ALA A 189 -4.31 7.01 40.27
N ALA A 190 -4.63 6.16 39.30
CA ALA A 190 -5.19 6.61 38.03
C ALA A 190 -6.63 7.10 38.24
N PRO A 191 -7.05 8.20 37.61
CA PRO A 191 -8.44 8.62 37.63
C PRO A 191 -9.30 7.49 37.05
N ARG A 192 -10.28 6.99 37.81
CA ARG A 192 -11.11 5.83 37.44
C ARG A 192 -11.77 5.97 36.06
N GLY A 193 -12.12 7.20 35.68
CA GLY A 193 -12.63 7.51 34.33
C GLY A 193 -11.62 7.28 33.21
N ALA A 194 -10.33 7.57 33.42
CA ALA A 194 -9.29 7.32 32.43
C ALA A 194 -8.97 5.83 32.26
N LEU A 195 -9.04 5.04 33.36
CA LEU A 195 -8.93 3.58 33.28
C LEU A 195 -10.11 2.97 32.51
N ALA A 196 -11.32 3.46 32.75
CA ALA A 196 -12.51 3.00 32.03
C ALA A 196 -12.44 3.34 30.53
N VAL A 197 -12.07 4.58 30.18
CA VAL A 197 -11.87 5.00 28.79
C VAL A 197 -10.75 4.19 28.13
N GLY A 198 -9.61 3.99 28.81
CA GLY A 198 -8.51 3.18 28.30
C GLY A 198 -8.93 1.72 28.03
N ALA A 199 -9.71 1.12 28.93
CA ALA A 199 -10.26 -0.22 28.75
C ALA A 199 -11.25 -0.29 27.59
N VAL A 200 -12.15 0.68 27.46
CA VAL A 200 -13.11 0.75 26.34
C VAL A 200 -12.38 0.93 25.02
N VAL A 201 -11.41 1.83 24.92
CA VAL A 201 -10.59 2.02 23.72
C VAL A 201 -9.80 0.76 23.38
N ALA A 202 -9.24 0.05 24.37
CA ALA A 202 -8.54 -1.21 24.15
C ALA A 202 -9.49 -2.31 23.65
N VAL A 203 -10.71 -2.42 24.21
CA VAL A 203 -11.72 -3.40 23.79
C VAL A 203 -12.26 -3.08 22.40
N VAL A 204 -12.64 -1.82 22.15
CA VAL A 204 -13.13 -1.37 20.84
C VAL A 204 -12.02 -1.48 19.80
N GLY A 205 -10.80 -1.05 20.13
CA GLY A 205 -9.63 -1.18 19.25
C GLY A 205 -9.32 -2.64 18.94
N SER A 206 -9.36 -3.52 19.94
CA SER A 206 -9.17 -4.97 19.76
C SER A 206 -10.31 -5.58 18.94
N PHE A 207 -11.55 -5.16 19.14
CA PHE A 207 -12.70 -5.59 18.35
C PHE A 207 -12.60 -5.14 16.91
N VAL A 208 -12.19 -3.89 16.65
CA VAL A 208 -11.94 -3.35 15.30
C VAL A 208 -10.79 -4.08 14.64
N VAL A 209 -9.68 -4.32 15.35
CA VAL A 209 -8.53 -5.10 14.85
C VAL A 209 -8.94 -6.53 14.55
N VAL A 210 -9.68 -7.21 15.42
CA VAL A 210 -10.19 -8.56 15.17
C VAL A 210 -11.15 -8.55 13.99
N ARG A 211 -12.11 -7.63 13.93
CA ARG A 211 -13.05 -7.48 12.79
C ARG A 211 -12.36 -7.19 11.47
N HIS A 212 -11.26 -6.43 11.45
CA HIS A 212 -10.46 -6.24 10.24
C HIS A 212 -9.55 -7.44 9.95
N ALA A 213 -9.00 -8.10 10.96
CA ALA A 213 -8.14 -9.26 10.81
C ALA A 213 -8.90 -10.56 10.43
N THR A 214 -10.18 -10.66 10.80
CA THR A 214 -11.06 -11.80 10.55
C THR A 214 -12.32 -11.43 9.77
N GLY A 215 -12.37 -10.23 9.18
CA GLY A 215 -13.52 -9.74 8.44
C GLY A 215 -13.72 -10.48 7.12
N PRO A 216 -14.96 -10.51 6.60
CA PRO A 216 -15.29 -11.19 5.34
C PRO A 216 -14.40 -10.72 4.18
N ALA A 217 -13.99 -9.45 4.14
CA ALA A 217 -13.03 -8.93 3.16
C ALA A 217 -11.67 -9.67 3.16
N ARG A 218 -11.14 -10.06 4.33
CA ARG A 218 -9.89 -10.85 4.43
C ARG A 218 -10.09 -12.36 4.38
N ALA A 219 -11.32 -12.84 4.57
CA ALA A 219 -11.68 -14.21 4.25
C ALA A 219 -11.69 -14.37 2.71
N LEU A 220 -12.30 -13.41 2.00
CA LEU A 220 -12.27 -13.30 0.54
C LEU A 220 -10.84 -13.11 -0.01
N GLU A 221 -9.98 -12.35 0.67
CA GLU A 221 -8.59 -12.14 0.26
C GLU A 221 -7.67 -13.35 0.57
N ARG A 222 -8.01 -14.18 1.56
CA ARG A 222 -7.35 -15.49 1.81
C ARG A 222 -7.90 -16.62 0.93
N GLU A 223 -9.15 -16.49 0.49
CA GLU A 223 -9.82 -17.40 -0.44
C GLU A 223 -9.57 -17.02 -1.90
N ARG A 224 -8.95 -15.86 -2.19
CA ARG A 224 -8.43 -15.54 -3.53
C ARG A 224 -7.56 -16.72 -3.96
N PRO A 225 -7.95 -17.49 -4.99
CA PRO A 225 -7.16 -18.61 -5.43
C PRO A 225 -5.76 -18.10 -5.76
N ALA A 226 -4.73 -18.92 -5.50
CA ALA A 226 -3.35 -18.64 -5.89
C ALA A 226 -3.17 -18.42 -7.42
N ALA A 227 -4.25 -18.57 -8.21
CA ALA A 227 -4.31 -18.15 -9.58
C ALA A 227 -4.45 -16.62 -9.64
N ALA A 228 -3.31 -15.94 -9.84
CA ALA A 228 -3.24 -14.52 -10.14
C ALA A 228 -3.98 -14.15 -11.44
N SER A 229 -4.30 -15.13 -12.28
CA SER A 229 -5.12 -14.98 -13.48
C SER A 229 -6.49 -15.66 -13.31
N ARG A 230 -7.53 -15.02 -13.83
CA ARG A 230 -8.83 -15.63 -14.08
C ARG A 230 -9.14 -15.53 -15.56
N THR A 231 -9.72 -16.59 -16.08
CA THR A 231 -10.23 -16.62 -17.44
C THR A 231 -11.55 -17.35 -17.42
N SER A 232 -12.64 -16.59 -17.40
CA SER A 232 -14.01 -17.09 -17.51
C SER A 232 -14.41 -17.01 -18.99
N LEU A 233 -14.31 -18.14 -19.70
CA LEU A 233 -14.66 -18.21 -21.11
C LEU A 233 -16.08 -18.75 -21.27
N ALA A 234 -16.99 -17.93 -21.80
CA ALA A 234 -18.27 -18.44 -22.27
C ALA A 234 -18.01 -19.32 -23.51
N PRO A 235 -18.57 -20.55 -23.59
CA PRO A 235 -18.42 -21.38 -24.78
C PRO A 235 -19.01 -20.67 -26.01
N LEU A 236 -18.25 -20.62 -27.11
CA LEU A 236 -18.78 -20.20 -28.41
C LEU A 236 -19.80 -21.23 -28.90
N ASP A 237 -20.97 -20.76 -29.35
CA ASP A 237 -21.82 -21.54 -30.23
C ASP A 237 -21.22 -21.48 -31.65
N PRO A 238 -20.73 -22.58 -32.24
CA PRO A 238 -20.16 -22.58 -33.59
C PRO A 238 -21.15 -22.08 -34.65
N ALA A 239 -22.46 -22.18 -34.40
CA ALA A 239 -23.50 -21.67 -35.29
C ALA A 239 -23.66 -20.13 -35.23
N ALA A 240 -23.14 -19.47 -34.19
CA ALA A 240 -23.16 -18.02 -34.00
C ALA A 240 -21.85 -17.33 -34.46
N SER A 241 -20.98 -18.08 -35.15
CA SER A 241 -19.74 -17.55 -35.73
C SER A 241 -20.07 -16.52 -36.83
N GLY A 242 -19.74 -15.25 -36.60
CA GLY A 242 -19.93 -14.17 -37.57
C GLY A 242 -18.81 -13.13 -37.45
N PRO A 243 -18.57 -12.32 -38.50
CA PRO A 243 -17.53 -11.29 -38.45
C PRO A 243 -17.82 -10.30 -37.31
N ALA A 244 -16.77 -9.85 -36.63
CA ALA A 244 -16.86 -8.77 -35.65
C ALA A 244 -17.36 -7.47 -36.31
N LEU A 245 -17.74 -6.48 -35.49
CA LEU A 245 -18.25 -5.17 -35.95
C LEU A 245 -17.18 -4.46 -36.79
N ARG A 246 -17.26 -4.58 -38.13
CA ARG A 246 -16.31 -3.95 -39.05
C ARG A 246 -16.67 -2.48 -39.27
N GLY A 247 -15.82 -1.57 -38.80
CA GLY A 247 -15.95 -0.13 -39.03
C GLY A 247 -15.20 0.69 -37.97
N GLU A 248 -15.17 2.01 -38.13
CA GLU A 248 -14.74 2.91 -37.05
C GLU A 248 -15.70 2.75 -35.86
N ALA A 249 -15.15 2.45 -34.69
CA ALA A 249 -15.94 2.27 -33.48
C ALA A 249 -16.36 3.64 -32.95
N THR A 250 -17.66 3.81 -32.71
CA THR A 250 -18.22 4.99 -32.03
C THR A 250 -19.26 4.52 -31.02
N LEU A 251 -19.32 5.17 -29.86
CA LEU A 251 -20.33 4.86 -28.85
C LEU A 251 -21.61 5.68 -29.10
N PRO A 252 -22.81 5.08 -28.92
CA PRO A 252 -23.05 3.67 -28.63
C PRO A 252 -22.79 2.77 -29.87
N LEU A 253 -22.36 1.54 -29.62
CA LEU A 253 -22.14 0.50 -30.63
C LEU A 253 -23.47 -0.08 -31.12
N ASP A 254 -23.53 -0.43 -32.40
CA ASP A 254 -24.64 -1.20 -32.96
C ASP A 254 -24.54 -2.67 -32.52
N PRO A 255 -25.55 -3.24 -31.84
CA PRO A 255 -25.52 -4.65 -31.46
C PRO A 255 -25.71 -5.57 -32.68
N PRO A 256 -25.14 -6.79 -32.68
CA PRO A 256 -25.38 -7.77 -33.74
C PRO A 256 -26.88 -8.10 -33.87
N ALA A 257 -27.38 -8.20 -35.10
CA ALA A 257 -28.80 -8.40 -35.37
C ALA A 257 -29.26 -9.86 -35.20
N ASP A 258 -28.34 -10.82 -35.29
CA ASP A 258 -28.59 -12.25 -35.42
C ASP A 258 -28.15 -13.08 -34.20
N ARG A 259 -27.48 -12.46 -33.23
CA ARG A 259 -26.99 -13.12 -32.01
C ARG A 259 -26.82 -12.15 -30.84
N PRO A 260 -26.76 -12.65 -29.59
CA PRO A 260 -26.33 -11.87 -28.44
C PRO A 260 -24.99 -11.13 -28.67
N PRO A 261 -24.86 -9.87 -28.21
CA PRO A 261 -23.57 -9.19 -28.17
C PRO A 261 -22.58 -9.95 -27.28
N ARG A 262 -21.35 -10.11 -27.77
CA ARG A 262 -20.26 -10.76 -27.05
C ARG A 262 -19.32 -9.71 -26.49
N VAL A 263 -19.20 -9.65 -25.16
CA VAL A 263 -18.38 -8.64 -24.49
C VAL A 263 -17.29 -9.31 -23.66
N LEU A 264 -16.02 -8.99 -23.95
CA LEU A 264 -14.88 -9.48 -23.18
C LEU A 264 -14.37 -8.39 -22.24
N LEU A 265 -14.31 -8.68 -20.94
CA LEU A 265 -13.67 -7.82 -19.95
C LEU A 265 -12.20 -8.21 -19.80
N VAL A 266 -11.27 -7.30 -20.12
CA VAL A 266 -9.83 -7.49 -20.00
C VAL A 266 -9.23 -6.52 -18.98
N GLY A 267 -8.34 -7.00 -18.13
CA GLY A 267 -7.55 -6.11 -17.30
C GLY A 267 -6.85 -6.75 -16.11
N ASP A 268 -6.81 -6.04 -15.00
CA ASP A 268 -6.11 -6.45 -13.78
C ASP A 268 -7.09 -6.71 -12.62
N SER A 269 -6.75 -6.26 -11.40
CA SER A 269 -7.62 -6.41 -10.25
C SER A 269 -8.94 -5.65 -10.38
N LEU A 270 -9.02 -4.55 -11.14
CA LEU A 270 -10.30 -3.86 -11.39
C LEU A 270 -11.24 -4.72 -12.23
N ALA A 271 -10.74 -5.27 -13.33
CA ALA A 271 -11.50 -6.18 -14.18
C ALA A 271 -11.90 -7.44 -13.40
N TYR A 272 -10.98 -8.03 -12.64
CA TYR A 272 -11.23 -9.21 -11.82
C TYR A 272 -12.38 -8.99 -10.83
N ASP A 273 -12.34 -7.90 -10.05
CA ASP A 273 -13.32 -7.62 -9.00
C ASP A 273 -14.67 -7.16 -9.59
N LEU A 274 -14.67 -6.51 -10.76
CA LEU A 274 -15.86 -6.14 -11.51
C LEU A 274 -16.58 -7.36 -12.12
N SER A 275 -15.82 -8.42 -12.46
CA SER A 275 -16.30 -9.56 -13.25
C SER A 275 -17.61 -10.21 -12.78
N PRO A 276 -17.89 -10.42 -11.47
CA PRO A 276 -19.14 -11.06 -11.06
C PRO A 276 -20.37 -10.19 -11.38
N GLY A 277 -20.25 -8.88 -11.19
CA GLY A 277 -21.31 -7.93 -11.54
C GLY A 277 -21.45 -7.78 -13.05
N PHE A 278 -20.32 -7.84 -13.77
CA PHE A 278 -20.27 -7.77 -15.23
C PHE A 278 -21.03 -8.94 -15.87
N GLU A 279 -20.73 -10.16 -15.43
CA GLU A 279 -21.39 -11.39 -15.89
C GLU A 279 -22.89 -11.38 -15.53
N ALA A 280 -23.24 -10.99 -14.30
CA ALA A 280 -24.64 -10.95 -13.85
C ALA A 280 -25.49 -9.95 -14.63
N VAL A 281 -24.99 -8.73 -14.85
CA VAL A 281 -25.72 -7.69 -15.58
C VAL A 281 -25.74 -8.00 -17.08
N GLY A 282 -24.65 -8.53 -17.65
CA GLY A 282 -24.61 -8.97 -19.05
C GLY A 282 -25.66 -10.03 -19.35
N ALA A 283 -25.78 -11.04 -18.49
CA ALA A 283 -26.81 -12.07 -18.60
C ALA A 283 -28.24 -11.48 -18.52
N GLN A 284 -28.49 -10.52 -17.64
CA GLN A 284 -29.78 -9.81 -17.54
C GLN A 284 -30.13 -9.03 -18.82
N ARG A 285 -29.11 -8.58 -19.56
CA ARG A 285 -29.26 -7.82 -20.82
C ARG A 285 -29.18 -8.68 -22.07
N GLY A 286 -29.14 -10.01 -21.92
CA GLY A 286 -29.06 -10.93 -23.07
C GLY A 286 -27.74 -10.83 -23.81
N MET A 287 -26.64 -10.53 -23.11
CA MET A 287 -25.28 -10.50 -23.64
C MET A 287 -24.50 -11.76 -23.23
N THR A 288 -23.53 -12.15 -24.04
CA THR A 288 -22.56 -13.19 -23.72
C THR A 288 -21.28 -12.54 -23.22
N THR A 289 -21.04 -12.58 -21.92
CA THR A 289 -19.84 -11.99 -21.31
C THR A 289 -18.75 -13.02 -21.12
N SER A 290 -17.50 -12.63 -21.35
CA SER A 290 -16.30 -13.38 -20.95
C SER A 290 -15.36 -12.46 -20.19
N GLU A 291 -14.42 -13.04 -19.46
CA GLU A 291 -13.44 -12.30 -18.68
C GLU A 291 -12.05 -12.91 -18.83
N ALA A 292 -11.05 -12.02 -18.94
CA ALA A 292 -9.64 -12.37 -18.86
C ALA A 292 -8.91 -11.29 -18.06
N SER A 293 -8.55 -11.59 -16.82
CA SER A 293 -7.83 -10.65 -15.96
C SER A 293 -6.66 -11.31 -15.25
N PHE A 294 -5.66 -10.48 -14.94
CA PHE A 294 -4.53 -10.89 -14.12
C PHE A 294 -4.27 -9.84 -13.03
N VAL A 295 -4.60 -10.20 -11.79
CA VAL A 295 -4.45 -9.35 -10.61
C VAL A 295 -2.99 -8.92 -10.44
N GLY A 296 -2.75 -7.61 -10.51
CA GLY A 296 -1.41 -7.01 -10.37
C GLY A 296 -0.58 -6.99 -11.66
N CYS A 297 -1.09 -7.52 -12.77
CA CYS A 297 -0.50 -7.32 -14.09
C CYS A 297 -1.10 -6.06 -14.71
N GLY A 298 -0.43 -4.93 -14.50
CA GLY A 298 -0.84 -3.65 -15.06
C GLY A 298 -0.50 -3.52 -16.54
N ASP A 299 -0.81 -2.36 -17.09
CA ASP A 299 -0.40 -2.03 -18.46
C ASP A 299 1.12 -2.08 -18.62
N GLY A 300 1.57 -2.63 -19.75
CA GLY A 300 3.01 -2.88 -19.99
C GLY A 300 3.62 -3.93 -19.06
N GLY A 301 2.80 -4.66 -18.29
CA GLY A 301 3.20 -5.75 -17.41
C GLY A 301 3.30 -5.37 -15.93
N ALA A 302 4.19 -6.06 -15.21
CA ALA A 302 4.40 -5.88 -13.78
C ALA A 302 5.87 -5.57 -13.47
N ASP A 303 6.10 -4.69 -12.50
CA ASP A 303 7.42 -4.51 -11.90
C ASP A 303 7.72 -5.63 -10.91
N ARG A 304 9.01 -5.97 -10.80
CA ARG A 304 9.50 -6.71 -9.64
C ARG A 304 9.51 -5.75 -8.45
N ASP A 305 8.88 -6.16 -7.36
CA ASP A 305 8.86 -5.38 -6.13
C ASP A 305 9.31 -6.28 -4.99
N ASP A 306 10.54 -6.07 -4.51
CA ASP A 306 11.12 -6.88 -3.43
C ASP A 306 10.43 -6.63 -2.07
N GLU A 307 9.59 -5.59 -1.97
CA GLU A 307 8.83 -5.23 -0.76
C GLU A 307 7.36 -5.67 -0.84
N HIS A 308 6.82 -5.88 -2.04
CA HIS A 308 5.42 -6.29 -2.28
C HIS A 308 5.31 -7.69 -2.93
N PHE A 309 4.09 -8.07 -3.32
CA PHE A 309 3.69 -9.40 -3.78
C PHE A 309 4.36 -9.91 -5.08
N ASN A 310 5.17 -9.10 -5.78
CA ASN A 310 5.61 -9.38 -7.15
C ASN A 310 7.06 -9.87 -7.23
N ASP A 311 7.25 -11.19 -7.29
CA ASP A 311 8.56 -11.80 -7.57
C ASP A 311 8.83 -11.98 -9.08
N ALA A 312 10.03 -12.47 -9.44
CA ALA A 312 10.38 -12.73 -10.83
C ALA A 312 9.45 -13.74 -11.52
N ALA A 313 8.92 -14.71 -10.75
CA ALA A 313 7.97 -15.69 -11.28
C ALA A 313 6.60 -15.05 -11.55
N PHE A 314 6.16 -14.10 -10.75
CA PHE A 314 4.97 -13.30 -10.96
C PHE A 314 5.08 -12.49 -12.25
N VAL A 315 6.19 -11.76 -12.43
CA VAL A 315 6.43 -10.96 -13.64
C VAL A 315 6.41 -11.85 -14.89
N ALA A 316 7.06 -13.02 -14.84
CA ALA A 316 7.05 -13.97 -15.95
C ALA A 316 5.64 -14.51 -16.27
N ARG A 317 4.81 -14.79 -15.25
CA ARG A 317 3.41 -15.22 -15.45
C ARG A 317 2.54 -14.10 -16.02
N CYS A 318 2.73 -12.86 -15.58
CA CYS A 318 2.05 -11.69 -16.13
C CYS A 318 2.39 -11.49 -17.61
N GLN A 319 3.67 -11.60 -17.98
CA GLN A 319 4.07 -11.53 -19.39
C GLN A 319 3.46 -12.67 -20.22
N ALA A 320 3.53 -13.91 -19.72
CA ALA A 320 2.94 -15.06 -20.42
C ALA A 320 1.42 -14.91 -20.61
N TRP A 321 0.73 -14.26 -19.67
CA TRP A 321 -0.70 -13.97 -19.81
C TRP A 321 -0.97 -12.87 -20.86
N LEU A 322 -0.17 -11.81 -20.90
CA LEU A 322 -0.26 -10.79 -21.97
C LEU A 322 -0.05 -11.41 -23.35
N ASP A 323 0.94 -12.30 -23.47
CA ASP A 323 1.26 -13.01 -24.71
C ASP A 323 0.14 -14.00 -25.15
N ASP A 324 -0.73 -14.44 -24.22
CA ASP A 324 -1.84 -15.37 -24.48
C ASP A 324 -3.17 -14.68 -24.81
N LEU A 325 -3.27 -13.35 -24.69
CA LEU A 325 -4.48 -12.59 -25.03
C LEU A 325 -5.01 -12.87 -26.45
N PRO A 326 -4.19 -13.04 -27.51
CA PRO A 326 -4.69 -13.43 -28.83
C PRO A 326 -5.47 -14.76 -28.81
N THR A 327 -5.03 -15.74 -28.02
CA THR A 327 -5.73 -17.03 -27.88
C THR A 327 -7.09 -16.85 -27.17
N VAL A 328 -7.17 -15.92 -26.22
CA VAL A 328 -8.46 -15.55 -25.59
C VAL A 328 -9.40 -14.93 -26.61
N LEU A 329 -8.93 -14.03 -27.46
CA LEU A 329 -9.72 -13.40 -28.52
C LEU A 329 -10.22 -14.42 -29.54
N GLU A 330 -9.38 -15.36 -29.98
CA GLU A 330 -9.80 -16.45 -30.88
C GLU A 330 -10.92 -17.32 -30.26
N ARG A 331 -10.85 -17.57 -28.95
CA ARG A 331 -11.82 -18.41 -28.23
C ARG A 331 -13.11 -17.72 -27.85
N THR A 332 -13.12 -16.40 -27.75
CA THR A 332 -14.29 -15.63 -27.29
C THR A 332 -14.92 -14.81 -28.41
N GLN A 333 -14.14 -14.47 -29.44
CA GLN A 333 -14.52 -13.66 -30.59
C GLN A 333 -15.40 -12.45 -30.21
N PRO A 334 -14.95 -11.58 -29.30
CA PRO A 334 -15.81 -10.53 -28.77
C PRO A 334 -16.18 -9.50 -29.83
N ASP A 335 -17.39 -8.93 -29.74
CA ASP A 335 -17.76 -7.75 -30.51
C ASP A 335 -17.07 -6.50 -29.96
N VAL A 336 -16.95 -6.46 -28.63
CA VAL A 336 -16.25 -5.39 -27.91
C VAL A 336 -15.43 -5.96 -26.75
N VAL A 337 -14.22 -5.44 -26.62
CA VAL A 337 -13.33 -5.66 -25.49
C VAL A 337 -13.36 -4.44 -24.58
N VAL A 338 -13.75 -4.60 -23.33
CA VAL A 338 -13.63 -3.55 -22.29
C VAL A 338 -12.28 -3.71 -21.61
N LEU A 339 -11.37 -2.75 -21.86
CA LEU A 339 -10.04 -2.72 -21.26
C LEU A 339 -10.06 -1.84 -20.00
N LEU A 340 -9.97 -2.45 -18.82
CA LEU A 340 -10.03 -1.76 -17.53
C LEU A 340 -8.88 -2.18 -16.61
N ARG A 341 -7.91 -1.27 -16.38
CA ARG A 341 -6.75 -1.51 -15.50
C ARG A 341 -6.59 -0.43 -14.44
N ALA A 342 -6.18 -0.83 -13.23
CA ALA A 342 -5.74 0.07 -12.17
C ALA A 342 -4.23 0.35 -12.22
N ALA A 343 -3.43 -0.67 -12.53
CA ALA A 343 -1.98 -0.63 -12.43
C ALA A 343 -1.31 -0.36 -13.79
N ALA A 344 -0.13 0.23 -13.74
CA ALA A 344 0.79 0.31 -14.86
C ALA A 344 2.21 0.07 -14.34
N ARG A 345 3.03 -0.60 -15.14
CA ARG A 345 4.43 -0.79 -14.82
C ARG A 345 5.17 0.56 -14.75
N ARG A 346 5.99 0.76 -13.73
CA ARG A 346 6.79 1.97 -13.46
C ARG A 346 8.20 1.90 -14.04
N THR A 347 8.73 0.71 -14.32
CA THR A 347 10.01 0.53 -15.02
C THR A 347 9.80 0.33 -16.51
N ILE A 348 10.64 0.95 -17.34
CA ILE A 348 10.70 0.62 -18.77
C ILE A 348 11.48 -0.70 -18.90
N PRO A 349 11.01 -1.68 -19.70
CA PRO A 349 11.73 -2.95 -19.89
C PRO A 349 13.20 -2.74 -20.28
N GLY A 350 14.12 -3.37 -19.54
CA GLY A 350 15.57 -3.20 -19.70
C GLY A 350 16.19 -2.07 -18.87
N SER A 351 15.37 -1.29 -18.14
CA SER A 351 15.80 -0.29 -17.17
C SER A 351 15.56 -0.79 -15.74
N GLU A 352 16.47 -0.44 -14.82
CA GLU A 352 16.26 -0.60 -13.37
C GLU A 352 15.68 0.68 -12.73
N VAL A 353 15.45 1.73 -13.53
CA VAL A 353 14.94 3.02 -13.06
C VAL A 353 13.42 2.95 -12.92
N VAL A 354 12.94 3.30 -11.73
CA VAL A 354 11.52 3.54 -11.45
C VAL A 354 11.21 4.98 -11.84
N HIS A 355 10.25 5.16 -12.73
CA HIS A 355 9.88 6.49 -13.24
C HIS A 355 8.63 7.05 -12.52
N ASP A 356 8.55 8.38 -12.40
CA ASP A 356 7.28 9.07 -12.17
C ASP A 356 6.41 8.96 -13.44
N ARG A 357 5.12 8.63 -13.27
CA ARG A 357 4.23 8.32 -14.40
C ARG A 357 3.77 9.53 -15.21
N CYS A 358 4.33 10.70 -14.94
CA CYS A 358 4.21 11.90 -15.76
C CYS A 358 5.51 12.28 -16.46
N GLU A 359 6.59 11.51 -16.30
CA GLU A 359 7.84 11.77 -17.00
C GLU A 359 7.67 11.60 -18.52
N PRO A 360 8.20 12.52 -19.35
CA PRO A 360 8.03 12.46 -20.80
C PRO A 360 8.56 11.17 -21.43
N GLU A 361 9.62 10.59 -20.88
CA GLU A 361 10.18 9.33 -21.35
C GLU A 361 9.25 8.15 -21.06
N TRP A 362 8.78 8.03 -19.81
CA TRP A 362 7.83 7.02 -19.41
C TRP A 362 6.52 7.14 -20.18
N LEU A 363 5.99 8.34 -20.36
CA LEU A 363 4.75 8.58 -21.12
C LEU A 363 4.85 8.17 -22.60
N ARG A 364 6.01 8.34 -23.24
CA ARG A 364 6.23 7.87 -24.61
C ARG A 364 6.21 6.35 -24.68
N TRP A 365 6.89 5.69 -23.75
CA TRP A 365 6.89 4.23 -23.64
C TRP A 365 5.48 3.70 -23.36
N TYR A 366 4.83 4.23 -22.32
CA TYR A 366 3.50 3.84 -21.89
C TYR A 366 2.46 3.98 -23.02
N ARG A 367 2.52 5.06 -23.80
CA ARG A 367 1.68 5.23 -24.99
C ARG A 367 1.93 4.14 -26.04
N GLY A 368 3.20 3.75 -26.24
CA GLY A 368 3.57 2.67 -27.14
C GLY A 368 2.96 1.33 -26.72
N GLU A 369 3.06 0.99 -25.43
CA GLU A 369 2.47 -0.22 -24.84
C GLU A 369 0.94 -0.22 -24.97
N MET A 370 0.28 0.87 -24.58
CA MET A 370 -1.18 0.98 -24.68
C MET A 370 -1.67 0.87 -26.12
N ALA A 371 -0.99 1.53 -27.06
CA ALA A 371 -1.34 1.43 -28.47
C ALA A 371 -1.10 0.02 -29.02
N ALA A 372 -0.08 -0.69 -28.55
CA ALA A 372 0.16 -2.08 -28.93
C ALA A 372 -0.90 -3.02 -28.37
N GLU A 373 -1.29 -2.85 -27.11
CA GLU A 373 -2.35 -3.65 -26.49
C GLU A 373 -3.70 -3.42 -27.17
N VAL A 374 -4.09 -2.17 -27.42
CA VAL A 374 -5.33 -1.83 -28.13
C VAL A 374 -5.35 -2.46 -29.54
N ARG A 375 -4.25 -2.40 -30.29
CA ARG A 375 -4.15 -3.07 -31.60
C ARG A 375 -4.30 -4.59 -31.50
N THR A 376 -3.71 -5.21 -30.49
CA THR A 376 -3.83 -6.65 -30.25
C THR A 376 -5.28 -7.02 -29.94
N LEU A 377 -5.94 -6.27 -29.06
CA LEU A 377 -7.33 -6.51 -28.66
C LEU A 377 -8.33 -6.25 -29.80
N GLY A 378 -8.01 -5.34 -30.72
CA GLY A 378 -8.82 -5.05 -31.91
C GLY A 378 -8.48 -5.88 -33.16
N ALA A 379 -7.46 -6.75 -33.12
CA ALA A 379 -6.91 -7.40 -34.32
C ALA A 379 -7.94 -8.28 -35.08
N GLU A 380 -8.91 -8.85 -34.37
CA GLU A 380 -9.99 -9.69 -34.93
C GLU A 380 -11.25 -8.88 -35.33
N GLY A 381 -11.14 -7.55 -35.33
CA GLY A 381 -12.24 -6.62 -35.66
C GLY A 381 -13.15 -6.27 -34.49
N SER A 382 -12.73 -6.56 -33.25
CA SER A 382 -13.43 -6.16 -32.04
C SER A 382 -13.24 -4.66 -31.79
N ALA A 383 -14.31 -3.97 -31.40
CA ALA A 383 -14.17 -2.64 -30.83
C ALA A 383 -13.43 -2.73 -29.47
N VAL A 384 -12.57 -1.78 -29.15
CA VAL A 384 -11.84 -1.74 -27.88
C VAL A 384 -12.29 -0.53 -27.08
N ALA A 385 -13.11 -0.76 -26.06
CA ALA A 385 -13.52 0.26 -25.11
C ALA A 385 -12.42 0.48 -24.06
N VAL A 386 -11.59 1.50 -24.30
CA VAL A 386 -10.47 1.88 -23.44
C VAL A 386 -11.02 2.67 -22.24
N ALA A 387 -11.06 2.03 -21.07
CA ALA A 387 -11.60 2.66 -19.88
C ALA A 387 -10.58 3.61 -19.22
N THR A 388 -10.98 4.83 -18.90
CA THR A 388 -10.17 5.71 -18.06
C THR A 388 -10.08 5.17 -16.63
N ARG A 389 -9.10 5.61 -15.85
CA ARG A 389 -8.88 5.15 -14.48
C ARG A 389 -9.53 6.09 -13.49
N PRO A 390 -10.49 5.62 -12.67
CA PRO A 390 -11.00 6.39 -11.54
C PRO A 390 -9.88 6.74 -10.57
N TYR A 391 -9.91 7.95 -10.00
CA TYR A 391 -8.95 8.29 -8.94
C TYR A 391 -9.03 7.32 -7.75
N ASN A 392 -7.87 7.09 -7.13
CA ASN A 392 -7.73 6.25 -5.96
C ASN A 392 -8.25 6.99 -4.73
N ARG A 393 -9.24 6.43 -4.05
CA ARG A 393 -9.82 7.01 -2.83
C ARG A 393 -9.63 6.07 -1.63
N PHE A 394 -8.44 5.46 -1.56
CA PHE A 394 -8.06 4.50 -0.53
C PHE A 394 -6.86 4.95 0.31
N GLY A 395 -6.97 4.76 1.62
CA GLY A 395 -5.85 4.84 2.56
C GLY A 395 -4.98 6.10 2.42
N PHE A 396 -3.67 5.89 2.41
CA PHE A 396 -2.62 6.91 2.31
C PHE A 396 -2.28 7.30 0.85
N VAL A 397 -2.97 6.73 -0.14
CA VAL A 397 -2.75 6.99 -1.58
C VAL A 397 -3.68 8.10 -2.10
N VAL A 398 -4.49 8.68 -1.21
CA VAL A 398 -5.26 9.89 -1.49
C VAL A 398 -4.32 11.10 -1.35
N ASP A 399 -3.50 11.32 -2.37
CA ASP A 399 -2.55 12.41 -2.42
C ASP A 399 -2.46 13.03 -3.83
N GLU A 400 -2.03 14.30 -3.89
CA GLU A 400 -1.97 15.06 -5.15
C GLU A 400 -1.00 14.46 -6.18
N ALA A 401 0.03 13.73 -5.75
CA ALA A 401 0.98 13.12 -6.68
C ALA A 401 0.34 11.89 -7.35
N ASN A 402 -0.43 11.09 -6.61
CA ASN A 402 -1.18 9.98 -7.19
C ASN A 402 -2.25 10.46 -8.18
N ASP A 403 -3.02 11.49 -7.81
CA ASP A 403 -4.02 12.08 -8.72
C ASP A 403 -3.37 12.62 -10.00
N ARG A 404 -2.20 13.27 -9.87
CA ARG A 404 -1.42 13.72 -11.04
C ARG A 404 -1.00 12.57 -11.95
N GLU A 405 -0.51 11.45 -11.38
CA GLU A 405 -0.15 10.28 -12.19
C GLU A 405 -1.38 9.70 -12.91
N VAL A 406 -2.54 9.65 -12.25
CA VAL A 406 -3.81 9.22 -12.87
C VAL A 406 -4.18 10.14 -14.03
N ASP A 407 -4.03 11.46 -13.89
CA ASP A 407 -4.29 12.42 -14.97
C ASP A 407 -3.40 12.17 -16.18
N CYS A 408 -2.09 11.98 -15.97
CA CYS A 408 -1.13 11.71 -17.03
C CYS A 408 -1.41 10.39 -17.76
N MET A 409 -1.74 9.33 -17.03
CA MET A 409 -2.11 8.04 -17.62
C MET A 409 -3.43 8.14 -18.40
N ASN A 410 -4.45 8.79 -17.83
CA ASN A 410 -5.73 8.98 -18.50
C ASN A 410 -5.61 9.83 -19.76
N ALA A 411 -4.71 10.82 -19.79
CA ALA A 411 -4.41 11.56 -21.02
C ALA A 411 -3.87 10.63 -22.13
N VAL A 412 -2.95 9.72 -21.79
CA VAL A 412 -2.46 8.72 -22.76
C VAL A 412 -3.57 7.78 -23.23
N LEU A 413 -4.43 7.30 -22.33
CA LEU A 413 -5.55 6.45 -22.70
C LEU A 413 -6.52 7.13 -23.66
N ARG A 414 -6.83 8.42 -23.43
CA ARG A 414 -7.64 9.24 -24.36
C ARG A 414 -6.98 9.35 -25.73
N ASP A 415 -5.70 9.72 -25.77
CA ASP A 415 -5.00 9.88 -27.03
C ASP A 415 -4.87 8.57 -27.82
N VAL A 416 -4.72 7.44 -27.13
CA VAL A 416 -4.67 6.11 -27.78
C VAL A 416 -6.04 5.74 -28.32
N ALA A 417 -7.11 6.00 -27.58
CA ALA A 417 -8.48 5.75 -28.05
C ALA A 417 -8.84 6.62 -29.26
N GLU A 418 -8.40 7.89 -29.30
CA GLU A 418 -8.63 8.80 -30.42
C GLU A 418 -7.81 8.43 -31.68
N ALA A 419 -6.65 7.80 -31.50
CA ALA A 419 -5.73 7.50 -32.61
C ALA A 419 -6.03 6.17 -33.33
N ASP A 420 -6.77 5.25 -32.71
CA ASP A 420 -7.06 3.93 -33.27
C ASP A 420 -8.55 3.82 -33.68
N PRO A 421 -8.86 3.54 -34.96
CA PRO A 421 -10.24 3.48 -35.44
C PRO A 421 -11.06 2.34 -34.82
N GLN A 422 -10.43 1.32 -34.22
CA GLN A 422 -11.14 0.27 -33.49
C GLN A 422 -11.37 0.62 -32.02
N ALA A 423 -10.79 1.70 -31.52
CA ALA A 423 -10.89 2.08 -30.12
C ALA A 423 -11.97 3.13 -29.87
N VAL A 424 -12.60 3.05 -28.70
CA VAL A 424 -13.50 4.06 -28.17
C VAL A 424 -13.12 4.37 -26.73
N LEU A 425 -13.27 5.62 -26.33
CA LEU A 425 -13.04 6.02 -24.95
C LEU A 425 -14.25 5.65 -24.09
N LEU A 426 -14.01 4.95 -22.98
CA LEU A 426 -15.00 4.71 -21.94
C LEU A 426 -14.64 5.56 -20.70
N PRO A 427 -15.27 6.73 -20.49
CA PRO A 427 -14.87 7.73 -19.50
C PRO A 427 -15.35 7.39 -18.07
N ILE A 428 -15.02 6.20 -17.58
CA ILE A 428 -15.47 5.72 -16.26
C ILE A 428 -14.89 6.57 -15.12
N ASN A 429 -13.71 7.17 -15.29
CA ASN A 429 -13.16 8.12 -14.32
C ASN A 429 -14.10 9.31 -14.13
N GLU A 430 -14.62 9.89 -15.21
CA GLU A 430 -15.50 11.05 -15.17
C GLU A 430 -16.86 10.71 -14.55
N TRP A 431 -17.34 9.48 -14.75
CA TRP A 431 -18.56 8.99 -14.08
C TRP A 431 -18.35 8.80 -12.57
N VAL A 432 -17.28 8.09 -12.18
CA VAL A 432 -16.97 7.84 -10.76
C VAL A 432 -16.54 9.13 -10.06
N CYS A 433 -15.75 9.96 -10.72
CA CYS A 433 -15.14 11.18 -10.21
C CYS A 433 -15.32 12.33 -11.22
N PRO A 434 -16.50 12.98 -11.25
CA PRO A 434 -16.73 14.16 -12.08
C PRO A 434 -15.67 15.25 -11.91
N THR A 435 -15.12 15.36 -10.70
CA THR A 435 -13.87 16.09 -10.45
C THR A 435 -13.01 15.26 -9.50
N LYS A 436 -11.70 15.53 -9.46
CA LYS A 436 -10.80 14.90 -8.48
C LYS A 436 -11.29 15.07 -7.04
N ASP A 437 -11.88 16.22 -6.70
CA ASP A 437 -12.36 16.51 -5.35
C ASP A 437 -13.78 15.98 -5.07
N SER A 438 -14.48 15.50 -6.11
CA SER A 438 -15.85 15.02 -6.04
C SER A 438 -15.97 13.66 -6.71
N CYS A 439 -15.56 12.62 -5.98
CA CYS A 439 -15.81 11.23 -6.34
C CYS A 439 -17.09 10.72 -5.68
N ARG A 440 -17.92 10.01 -6.46
CA ARG A 440 -19.09 9.28 -5.98
C ARG A 440 -18.61 8.16 -5.07
N ALA A 441 -18.88 8.31 -3.77
CA ALA A 441 -18.66 7.24 -2.80
C ALA A 441 -19.80 6.20 -2.85
N GLU A 442 -21.00 6.63 -3.22
CA GLU A 442 -22.22 5.84 -3.18
C GLU A 442 -23.12 6.19 -4.38
N GLN A 443 -23.89 5.22 -4.84
CA GLN A 443 -24.97 5.38 -5.81
C GLN A 443 -26.16 4.52 -5.39
N ASP A 444 -27.35 5.11 -5.36
CA ASP A 444 -28.61 4.43 -5.01
C ASP A 444 -28.59 3.66 -3.67
N GLY A 445 -27.91 4.17 -2.65
CA GLY A 445 -27.81 3.48 -1.36
C GLY A 445 -26.59 2.54 -1.24
N VAL A 446 -25.84 2.33 -2.33
CA VAL A 446 -24.78 1.31 -2.43
C VAL A 446 -23.42 1.96 -2.56
N VAL A 447 -22.47 1.57 -1.70
CA VAL A 447 -21.09 2.02 -1.77
C VAL A 447 -20.44 1.47 -3.04
N LEU A 448 -19.96 2.37 -3.90
CA LEU A 448 -19.52 1.97 -5.24
C LEU A 448 -18.17 1.23 -5.21
N ARG A 449 -17.25 1.71 -4.36
CA ARG A 449 -15.90 1.15 -4.17
C ARG A 449 -15.55 1.15 -2.68
N GLU A 450 -15.82 0.04 -1.98
CA GLU A 450 -15.65 -0.04 -0.52
C GLU A 450 -14.22 0.23 -0.05
N ASP A 451 -13.24 -0.27 -0.80
CA ASP A 451 -11.83 -0.02 -0.53
C ASP A 451 -11.32 1.25 -1.21
N GLY A 452 -12.18 2.01 -1.90
CA GLY A 452 -11.80 3.23 -2.63
C GLY A 452 -11.08 3.00 -3.96
N LEU A 453 -10.93 1.75 -4.41
CA LEU A 453 -10.26 1.36 -5.66
C LEU A 453 -11.12 0.43 -6.52
N HIS A 454 -11.58 -0.70 -5.96
CA HIS A 454 -12.24 -1.78 -6.68
C HIS A 454 -13.77 -1.68 -6.62
N PHE A 455 -14.43 -1.98 -7.73
CA PHE A 455 -15.87 -2.23 -7.74
C PHE A 455 -16.11 -3.68 -7.31
N ARG A 456 -16.93 -3.90 -6.29
CA ARG A 456 -17.27 -5.24 -5.78
C ARG A 456 -18.76 -5.34 -5.49
N HIS A 457 -19.26 -6.57 -5.46
CA HIS A 457 -20.64 -6.86 -5.07
C HIS A 457 -21.66 -5.98 -5.83
N GLU A 458 -22.56 -5.31 -5.12
CA GLU A 458 -23.59 -4.44 -5.68
C GLU A 458 -22.97 -3.24 -6.44
N GLY A 459 -21.80 -2.74 -6.02
CA GLY A 459 -21.06 -1.69 -6.72
C GLY A 459 -20.54 -2.15 -8.09
N ALA A 460 -20.15 -3.42 -8.22
CA ALA A 460 -19.77 -4.00 -9.50
C ALA A 460 -20.96 -4.11 -10.46
N GLU A 461 -22.16 -4.41 -9.97
CA GLU A 461 -23.36 -4.41 -10.80
C GLU A 461 -23.73 -3.00 -11.28
N ILE A 462 -23.65 -1.98 -10.41
CA ILE A 462 -23.92 -0.58 -10.78
C ILE A 462 -22.94 -0.10 -11.86
N ALA A 463 -21.64 -0.34 -11.66
CA ALA A 463 -20.63 0.00 -12.66
C ALA A 463 -20.85 -0.74 -13.97
N SER A 464 -21.19 -2.03 -13.91
CA SER A 464 -21.44 -2.84 -15.11
C SER A 464 -22.67 -2.36 -15.88
N ARG A 465 -23.76 -1.95 -15.20
CA ARG A 465 -24.92 -1.31 -15.84
C ARG A 465 -24.51 -0.06 -16.60
N TRP A 466 -23.76 0.84 -15.94
CA TRP A 466 -23.26 2.05 -16.59
C TRP A 466 -22.37 1.73 -17.80
N ILE A 467 -21.45 0.77 -17.69
CA ILE A 467 -20.60 0.36 -18.81
C ILE A 467 -21.45 -0.11 -20.00
N PHE A 468 -22.43 -0.98 -19.77
CA PHE A 468 -23.28 -1.47 -20.85
C PHE A 468 -24.21 -0.38 -21.42
N ASP A 469 -24.66 0.58 -20.61
CA ASP A 469 -25.41 1.76 -21.07
C ASP A 469 -24.58 2.62 -22.01
N GLU A 470 -23.31 2.88 -21.68
CA GLU A 470 -22.40 3.63 -22.55
C GLU A 470 -22.05 2.85 -23.83
N LEU A 471 -21.88 1.52 -23.72
CA LEU A 471 -21.55 0.67 -24.85
C LEU A 471 -22.68 0.57 -25.88
N TYR A 472 -23.95 0.48 -25.45
CA TYR A 472 -25.07 0.15 -26.35
C TYR A 472 -26.26 1.13 -26.29
N GLY A 473 -26.21 2.18 -25.45
CA GLY A 473 -27.26 3.20 -25.36
C GLY A 473 -28.58 2.70 -24.78
N THR A 474 -28.54 1.67 -23.92
CA THR A 474 -29.70 0.94 -23.40
C THR A 474 -30.27 1.49 -22.10
#